data_AF-A0A1W9S2M4-F1
#
_entry.id   AF-A0A1W9S2M4-F1
#
_cell.length_a   1.000
_cell.length_b   1.000
_cell.length_c   1.000
_cell.angle_alpha   90.00
_cell.angle_beta   90.00
_cell.angle_gamma   90.00
#
_symmetry.space_group_name_H-M   'P 1'
#
loop_
_entity.id
_entity.type
_entity.pdbx_description
1 polymer ?
#
loop_
_entity_poly.entity_id
_entity_poly.type
_entity_poly.pdbx_seq_one_letter_code
_entity_poly.pdbx_strand_id
1 'polypeptide(L)'
;LSSLGYDVDTVTSGEEAVEYIKKNLADVVILDMIMENGFDGLDTYREIIKLKPGQKAIITSGFSETNRVKEAERLGVGVYLKKPYTMQKLGMAIREVLSS
;
A
#
# COMPACT_ATOMS: atom_id res chain seq x y z
N LEU A 1 0.87 4.03 13.81
CA LEU A 1 -0.51 3.61 13.46
C LEU A 1 -1.21 2.97 14.65
N SER A 2 -0.52 2.17 15.47
CA SER A 2 -1.07 1.63 16.73
C SER A 2 -1.59 2.71 17.69
N SER A 3 -0.94 3.88 17.75
CA SER A 3 -1.44 5.05 18.50
C SER A 3 -2.75 5.64 17.97
N LEU A 4 -3.15 5.27 16.75
CA LEU A 4 -4.45 5.63 16.14
C LEU A 4 -5.47 4.48 16.28
N GLY A 5 -5.13 3.39 16.98
CA GLY A 5 -6.02 2.26 17.24
C GLY A 5 -6.01 1.15 16.18
N TYR A 6 -5.09 1.18 15.21
CA TYR A 6 -4.95 0.11 14.21
C TYR A 6 -4.06 -1.02 14.72
N ASP A 7 -4.40 -2.26 14.35
CA ASP A 7 -3.45 -3.36 14.40
C ASP A 7 -2.50 -3.27 13.20
N VAL A 8 -1.21 -3.53 13.43
CA VAL A 8 -0.16 -3.20 12.45
C VAL A 8 0.90 -4.29 12.41
N ASP A 9 1.00 -4.93 11.25
CA ASP A 9 2.14 -5.75 10.88
C ASP A 9 3.02 -5.03 9.86
N THR A 10 4.31 -5.33 9.90
CA THR A 10 5.30 -4.74 8.99
C THR A 10 6.15 -5.83 8.36
N VAL A 11 6.41 -5.67 7.07
CA VAL A 11 7.32 -6.48 6.26
C VAL A 11 8.28 -5.56 5.53
N THR A 12 9.39 -6.11 5.04
CA THR A 12 10.50 -5.30 4.53
C THR A 12 10.70 -5.34 3.02
N SER A 13 9.93 -6.17 2.31
CA SER A 13 9.95 -6.24 0.84
C SER A 13 8.57 -6.51 0.25
N GLY A 14 8.44 -6.28 -1.07
CA GLY A 14 7.23 -6.61 -1.80
C GLY A 14 6.92 -8.10 -1.81
N GLU A 15 7.94 -8.94 -1.92
CA GLU A 15 7.82 -10.40 -1.88
C GLU A 15 7.33 -10.87 -0.50
N GLU A 16 7.88 -10.31 0.59
CA GLU A 16 7.39 -10.60 1.95
C GLU A 16 5.95 -10.14 2.14
N ALA A 17 5.55 -9.00 1.56
CA ALA A 17 4.16 -8.53 1.60
C ALA A 17 3.21 -9.50 0.89
N VAL A 18 3.59 -9.99 -0.28
CA VAL A 18 2.83 -11.01 -1.01
C VAL A 18 2.71 -12.29 -0.19
N GLU A 19 3.80 -12.78 0.40
CA GLU A 19 3.78 -13.97 1.25
C GLU A 19 2.96 -13.78 2.53
N TYR A 20 2.99 -12.59 3.12
CA TYR A 20 2.18 -12.24 4.28
C TYR A 20 0.68 -12.29 3.94
N ILE A 21 0.25 -11.66 2.83
CA ILE A 21 -1.16 -11.62 2.41
C ILE A 21 -1.68 -12.99 1.95
N LYS A 22 -0.81 -13.92 1.54
CA LYS A 22 -1.23 -15.32 1.30
C LYS A 22 -1.74 -15.99 2.57
N LYS A 23 -1.16 -15.66 3.72
CA LYS A 23 -1.37 -16.36 5.00
C LYS A 23 -2.29 -15.59 5.95
N ASN A 24 -2.32 -14.28 5.82
CA ASN A 24 -3.02 -13.36 6.71
C ASN A 24 -4.03 -12.49 5.94
N LEU A 25 -4.91 -11.83 6.67
CA LEU A 25 -5.84 -10.84 6.13
C LEU A 25 -5.38 -9.43 6.55
N ALA A 26 -5.59 -8.45 5.69
CA ALA A 26 -5.36 -7.05 6.00
C ALA A 26 -6.49 -6.20 5.40
N ASP A 27 -7.04 -5.27 6.18
CA ASP A 27 -8.07 -4.36 5.67
C ASP A 27 -7.50 -3.32 4.70
N VAL A 28 -6.25 -2.89 4.94
CA VAL A 28 -5.51 -1.95 4.08
C VAL A 28 -4.04 -2.35 4.06
N VAL A 29 -3.44 -2.39 2.87
CA VAL A 29 -1.98 -2.54 2.70
C VAL A 29 -1.36 -1.19 2.36
N ILE A 30 -0.32 -0.78 3.08
CA ILE A 30 0.43 0.45 2.76
C ILE A 30 1.73 0.02 2.10
N LEU A 31 1.94 0.46 0.85
CA LEU A 31 3.07 0.05 0.02
C LEU A 31 3.95 1.26 -0.29
N ASP A 32 5.27 1.08 -0.22
CA ASP A 32 6.21 2.04 -0.81
C ASP A 32 6.28 1.80 -2.32
N MET A 33 6.23 2.87 -3.11
CA MET A 33 6.35 2.77 -4.57
C MET A 33 7.76 2.39 -4.99
N ILE A 34 8.78 2.81 -4.23
CA ILE A 34 10.18 2.55 -4.56
C ILE A 34 10.77 1.65 -3.47
N MET A 35 11.23 0.48 -3.87
CA MET A 35 11.96 -0.46 -3.02
C MET A 35 13.21 -0.93 -3.79
N GLU A 36 14.33 -1.09 -3.10
CA GLU A 36 15.55 -1.60 -3.71
C GLU A 36 15.49 -3.12 -3.78
N ASN A 37 15.93 -3.68 -4.91
CA ASN A 37 16.06 -5.12 -5.15
C ASN A 37 14.75 -5.91 -4.99
N GLY A 38 14.06 -6.16 -6.10
CA GLY A 38 12.86 -7.00 -6.12
C GLY A 38 11.62 -6.22 -6.55
N PHE A 39 10.47 -6.59 -5.98
CA PHE A 39 9.21 -5.94 -6.28
C PHE A 39 9.15 -4.54 -5.70
N ASP A 40 8.68 -3.61 -6.52
CA ASP A 40 8.30 -2.28 -6.06
C ASP A 40 6.81 -2.21 -5.70
N GLY A 41 6.29 -1.03 -5.35
CA GLY A 41 4.89 -0.92 -4.89
C GLY A 41 3.85 -1.35 -5.93
N LEU A 42 4.11 -1.11 -7.21
CA LEU A 42 3.20 -1.54 -8.29
C LEU A 42 3.26 -3.05 -8.50
N ASP A 43 4.47 -3.62 -8.56
CA ASP A 43 4.64 -5.06 -8.75
C ASP A 43 4.01 -5.82 -7.58
N THR A 44 4.25 -5.35 -6.35
CA THR A 44 3.67 -5.88 -5.11
C THR A 44 2.15 -5.83 -5.15
N TYR A 45 1.57 -4.67 -5.46
CA TYR A 45 0.12 -4.51 -5.49
C TYR A 45 -0.52 -5.45 -6.52
N ARG A 46 0.09 -5.56 -7.71
CA ARG A 46 -0.40 -6.43 -8.79
C ARG A 46 -0.44 -7.90 -8.38
N GLU A 47 0.58 -8.40 -7.67
CA GLU A 47 0.56 -9.78 -7.18
C GLU A 47 -0.42 -9.98 -6.03
N ILE A 48 -0.55 -9.00 -5.13
CA ILE A 48 -1.53 -9.02 -4.04
C ILE A 48 -2.96 -9.15 -4.59
N ILE A 49 -3.37 -8.33 -5.55
CA ILE A 49 -4.75 -8.35 -6.07
C ILE A 49 -5.07 -9.58 -6.92
N LYS A 50 -4.06 -10.29 -7.47
CA LYS A 50 -4.26 -11.61 -8.08
C LYS A 50 -4.64 -12.66 -7.04
N LEU A 51 -4.08 -12.57 -5.84
CA LEU A 51 -4.33 -13.49 -4.74
C LEU A 51 -5.61 -13.14 -3.98
N LYS A 52 -5.85 -11.84 -3.79
CA LYS A 52 -6.98 -11.27 -3.06
C LYS A 52 -7.61 -10.14 -3.88
N PRO A 53 -8.48 -10.45 -4.84
CA PRO A 53 -9.18 -9.43 -5.62
C PRO A 53 -9.92 -8.45 -4.71
N GLY A 54 -9.73 -7.16 -4.95
CA GLY A 54 -10.34 -6.09 -4.13
C GLY A 54 -9.55 -5.72 -2.86
N GLN A 55 -8.35 -6.28 -2.64
CA GLN A 55 -7.48 -5.83 -1.54
C GLN A 55 -7.23 -4.32 -1.65
N LYS A 56 -7.66 -3.59 -0.63
CA LYS A 56 -7.46 -2.15 -0.54
C LYS A 56 -5.99 -1.84 -0.24
N ALA A 57 -5.46 -0.82 -0.91
CA ALA A 57 -4.09 -0.39 -0.70
C ALA A 57 -3.92 1.13 -0.77
N ILE A 58 -2.85 1.61 -0.13
CA ILE A 58 -2.33 2.97 -0.22
C ILE A 58 -0.91 2.86 -0.77
N ILE A 59 -0.61 3.63 -1.81
CA ILE A 59 0.76 3.75 -2.34
C ILE A 59 1.40 5.00 -1.76
N THR A 60 2.65 4.90 -1.31
CA THR A 60 3.43 6.02 -0.82
C THR A 60 4.69 6.24 -1.65
N SER A 61 5.11 7.48 -1.93
CA SER A 61 6.36 7.75 -2.67
C SER A 61 6.95 9.11 -2.35
N GLY A 62 8.28 9.22 -2.33
CA GLY A 62 8.99 10.50 -2.17
C GLY A 62 9.11 11.32 -3.45
N PHE A 63 8.87 10.71 -4.61
CA PHE A 63 9.03 11.38 -5.90
C PHE A 63 7.70 11.92 -6.42
N SER A 64 7.77 12.75 -7.47
CA SER A 64 6.57 13.12 -8.24
C SER A 64 5.85 11.88 -8.76
N GLU A 65 4.55 12.01 -9.01
CA GLU A 65 3.72 10.94 -9.58
C GLU A 65 4.39 10.34 -10.83
N THR A 66 4.82 9.08 -10.72
CA THR A 66 5.47 8.35 -11.81
C THR A 66 4.44 7.61 -12.65
N ASN A 67 4.84 7.13 -13.83
CA ASN A 67 4.00 6.22 -14.63
C ASN A 67 3.57 4.97 -13.85
N ARG A 68 4.37 4.55 -12.86
CA ARG A 68 4.07 3.39 -12.01
C ARG A 68 2.97 3.68 -10.99
N VAL A 69 2.96 4.87 -10.39
CA VAL A 69 1.84 5.33 -9.54
C VAL A 69 0.55 5.34 -10.34
N LYS A 70 0.56 5.94 -11.54
CA LYS A 70 -0.61 6.00 -12.43
C LYS A 70 -1.13 4.62 -12.82
N GLU A 71 -0.24 3.65 -13.03
CA GLU A 71 -0.65 2.27 -13.30
C GLU A 71 -1.27 1.62 -12.06
N ALA A 72 -0.71 1.84 -10.87
CA ALA A 72 -1.28 1.31 -9.64
C ALA A 72 -2.70 1.86 -9.38
N GLU A 73 -2.92 3.14 -9.66
CA GLU A 73 -4.25 3.77 -9.63
C GLU A 73 -5.21 3.13 -10.65
N ARG A 74 -4.76 2.85 -11.88
CA ARG A 74 -5.55 2.12 -12.89
C ARG A 74 -5.92 0.70 -12.43
N LEU A 75 -5.07 0.06 -11.64
CA LEU A 75 -5.34 -1.23 -11.02
C LEU A 75 -6.25 -1.15 -9.78
N GLY A 76 -6.65 0.06 -9.37
CA GLY A 76 -7.61 0.30 -8.30
C GLY A 76 -7.00 0.51 -6.91
N VAL A 77 -5.75 0.95 -6.81
CA VAL A 77 -5.23 1.47 -5.52
C VAL A 77 -6.15 2.57 -5.02
N GLY A 78 -6.45 2.56 -3.71
CA GLY A 78 -7.41 3.49 -3.13
C GLY A 78 -6.88 4.91 -3.02
N VAL A 79 -5.63 5.10 -2.57
CA VAL A 79 -5.03 6.43 -2.40
C VAL A 79 -3.53 6.41 -2.70
N TYR A 80 -3.03 7.46 -3.35
CA TYR A 80 -1.61 7.80 -3.42
C TYR A 80 -1.25 8.88 -2.39
N LEU A 81 -0.21 8.64 -1.57
CA LEU A 81 0.27 9.57 -0.54
C LEU A 81 1.74 9.94 -0.75
N LYS A 82 1.98 11.19 -1.16
CA LYS A 82 3.33 11.73 -1.35
C LYS A 82 4.07 11.92 -0.02
N LYS A 83 5.33 11.47 0.04
CA LYS A 83 6.28 11.70 1.14
C LYS A 83 7.00 13.05 0.96
N PRO A 84 7.38 13.74 2.06
CA PRO A 84 7.04 13.40 3.45
C PRO A 84 5.57 13.67 3.76
N TYR A 85 4.97 12.81 4.58
CA TYR A 85 3.61 12.95 5.09
C TYR A 85 3.58 12.94 6.61
N THR A 86 2.54 13.55 7.19
CA THR A 86 2.31 13.52 8.63
C THR A 86 1.48 12.30 9.02
N MET A 87 1.53 11.92 10.30
CA MET A 87 0.66 10.87 10.84
C MET A 87 -0.83 11.16 10.65
N GLN A 88 -1.21 12.44 10.70
CA GLN A 88 -2.59 12.88 10.45
C GLN A 88 -2.99 12.63 8.99
N LYS A 89 -2.13 12.99 8.02
CA LYS A 89 -2.40 12.73 6.60
C LYS A 89 -2.51 11.23 6.30
N LEU A 90 -1.61 10.42 6.86
CA LEU A 90 -1.69 8.97 6.72
C LEU A 90 -2.98 8.40 7.32
N GLY A 91 -3.36 8.85 8.53
CA GLY A 91 -4.59 8.41 9.17
C GLY A 91 -5.86 8.78 8.39
N MET A 92 -5.90 9.95 7.76
CA MET A 92 -7.01 10.34 6.87
C MET A 92 -7.08 9.44 5.64
N ALA A 93 -5.94 9.19 4.97
CA ALA A 93 -5.90 8.30 3.80
C ALA A 93 -6.37 6.87 4.14
N ILE A 94 -5.96 6.33 5.30
CA ILE A 94 -6.43 5.01 5.76
C ILE A 94 -7.95 5.02 5.95
N ARG A 95 -8.50 6.06 6.59
CA ARG A 95 -9.95 6.15 6.81
C ARG A 95 -10.74 6.25 5.51
N GLU A 96 -10.25 7.04 4.55
CA GLU A 96 -10.85 7.18 3.23
C GLU A 96 -10.93 5.83 2.53
N VAL A 97 -9.81 5.11 2.45
CA VAL A 97 -9.74 3.79 1.84
C VAL A 97 -10.62 2.77 2.56
N LEU A 98 -10.66 2.78 3.90
CA LEU A 98 -11.54 1.87 4.65
C LEU A 98 -13.04 2.13 4.38
N SER A 99 -13.41 3.37 4.05
CA SER A 99 -14.81 3.79 3.90
C SER A 99 -15.34 3.69 2.46
N SER A 100 -14.47 3.41 1.48
CA SER A 100 -14.83 3.23 0.06
C SER A 100 -15.34 1.84 -0.28
#